data_AF-A0A353H896-F1
#
_entry.id   AF-A0A353H896-F1
#
_cell.length_a   1.000
_cell.length_b   1.000
_cell.length_c   1.000
_cell.angle_alpha   90.00
_cell.angle_beta   90.00
_cell.angle_gamma   90.00
#
_symmetry.space_group_name_H-M   'P 1'
#
loop_
_entity.id
_entity.type
_entity.pdbx_description
1 polymer ?
#
loop_
_entity_poly.entity_id
_entity_poly.type
_entity_poly.pdbx_seq_one_letter_code
_entity_poly.pdbx_strand_id
1 'polypeptide(L)'
;IGAGNMVKAVTYHDICPSKVSSIKIVGGFFSPSITAIEKIRPDLIFVSSLHKKIIGKFTNGGPRLVNLNAKSVSDIYRNISLLGMIFNREREAARLIDEIKEELRIIAAKVVRIPVAKRKRVIRLMGRNPVMTPGDNSFQNEYIRLAGGIPPRFNKMGNIVTVTKGEWMRFNPQVIYGCGGDRKTAKEFLDRPGWRDVDAVRNGKIFYFPCDLTCRASTHAGYFVSWLSARIYADEFSKNEEQVLEEKIYKSRKINLDLNYIKDARISYSHIYDFTNKTLIIDFKRPLSLVSTLEGPRKGIESVGNHYLPPPCWGLGHKMGLKRLREHIYHVIGKSDDTAGFLFTGADMDNLSIGHEKFKKLEVYALVTAGVKSNAVRMSVDEGGFYEPGTINIILLPNVRLTQRAMSRAIISATEAKTAALQDLDIRSSYSPRLGQATGTGTDNIIVAGGDGMEIDNAGGHSKLGELIAKAVYKCVKEAVYKQNGVVSNRNVFQRLKDRKIIVFGLIASMQSVDTKGRTKLVSSLEELLLQPRYASFVEASFSLSDDYEKGLVSDLTSYKLWCDKVAEEIAGMKLVKQREIIKNENLPPVLRMALNAMVNGIYQSKIAGK
;
A
#
# COMPACT_ATOMS: atom_id res chain seq x y z
N ILE A 1 17.87 -5.03 -5.42
CA ILE A 1 19.13 -5.77 -5.71
C ILE A 1 19.14 -7.25 -5.27
N GLY A 2 18.04 -7.83 -4.76
CA GLY A 2 17.97 -9.28 -4.52
C GLY A 2 18.58 -9.82 -3.21
N ALA A 3 19.15 -8.98 -2.35
CA ALA A 3 19.83 -9.39 -1.11
C ALA A 3 18.90 -9.54 0.13
N GLY A 4 17.59 -9.74 -0.07
CA GLY A 4 16.61 -9.73 1.03
C GLY A 4 16.81 -10.83 2.09
N ASN A 5 17.39 -11.97 1.70
CA ASN A 5 17.73 -13.08 2.60
C ASN A 5 18.85 -12.76 3.60
N MET A 6 19.63 -11.71 3.34
CA MET A 6 20.69 -11.22 4.23
C MET A 6 20.15 -10.34 5.37
N VAL A 7 18.91 -9.83 5.24
CA VAL A 7 18.28 -9.00 6.28
C VAL A 7 17.74 -9.88 7.39
N LYS A 8 18.36 -9.83 8.58
CA LYS A 8 17.95 -10.63 9.76
C LYS A 8 16.99 -9.93 10.71
N ALA A 9 16.99 -8.59 10.69
CA ALA A 9 16.14 -7.78 11.52
C ALA A 9 15.82 -6.44 10.87
N VAL A 10 14.68 -5.86 11.23
CA VAL A 10 14.21 -4.56 10.75
C VAL A 10 13.54 -3.75 11.87
N THR A 11 13.30 -2.47 11.64
CA THR A 11 12.39 -1.70 12.48
C THR A 11 10.95 -2.03 12.10
N TYR A 12 9.99 -1.86 13.01
CA TYR A 12 8.58 -2.11 12.67
C TYR A 12 8.01 -1.12 11.63
N HIS A 13 8.77 -0.08 11.26
CA HIS A 13 8.41 0.84 10.18
C HIS A 13 8.81 0.33 8.79
N ASP A 14 9.68 -0.66 8.70
CA ASP A 14 10.13 -1.24 7.43
C ASP A 14 9.10 -2.27 6.98
N ILE A 15 8.46 -2.00 5.82
CA ILE A 15 7.29 -2.75 5.34
C ILE A 15 7.43 -3.23 3.88
N CYS A 16 8.59 -3.01 3.27
CA CYS A 16 8.86 -3.32 1.87
C CYS A 16 10.28 -3.91 1.74
N PRO A 17 10.50 -4.97 0.93
CA PRO A 17 9.51 -5.71 0.13
C PRO A 17 8.56 -6.57 0.97
N SER A 18 7.57 -7.21 0.34
CA SER A 18 6.56 -8.08 0.99
C SER A 18 7.14 -9.15 1.91
N LYS A 19 8.37 -9.62 1.62
CA LYS A 19 9.14 -10.58 2.43
C LYS A 19 9.58 -10.06 3.80
N VAL A 20 9.44 -8.76 4.10
CA VAL A 20 9.82 -8.19 5.40
C VAL A 20 8.86 -8.58 6.53
N SER A 21 7.64 -9.02 6.21
CA SER A 21 6.62 -9.35 7.21
C SER A 21 7.00 -10.49 8.16
N SER A 22 7.95 -11.36 7.78
CA SER A 22 8.46 -12.47 8.59
C SER A 22 9.83 -12.21 9.25
N ILE A 23 10.40 -11.01 9.06
CA ILE A 23 11.72 -10.67 9.62
C ILE A 23 11.56 -10.20 11.08
N LYS A 24 12.56 -10.51 11.93
CA LYS A 24 12.56 -10.10 13.34
C LYS A 24 12.52 -8.58 13.48
N ILE A 25 11.76 -8.08 14.46
CA ILE A 25 11.65 -6.66 14.75
C ILE A 25 12.57 -6.29 15.90
N VAL A 26 13.35 -5.21 15.73
CA VAL A 26 14.26 -4.67 16.75
C VAL A 26 13.77 -3.35 17.36
N GLY A 27 12.48 -3.04 17.23
CA GLY A 27 11.85 -1.84 17.79
C GLY A 27 11.53 -0.77 16.75
N GLY A 28 11.33 0.46 17.22
CA GLY A 28 10.99 1.61 16.40
C GLY A 28 12.19 2.24 15.70
N PHE A 29 11.93 3.11 14.72
CA PHE A 29 13.00 3.79 14.00
C PHE A 29 13.71 4.82 14.87
N PHE A 30 13.00 5.57 15.72
CA PHE A 30 13.62 6.58 16.57
C PHE A 30 14.30 6.00 17.81
N SER A 31 13.81 4.86 18.30
CA SER A 31 14.33 4.16 19.48
C SER A 31 14.50 2.66 19.20
N PRO A 32 15.45 2.22 18.37
CA PRO A 32 15.75 0.80 18.22
C PRO A 32 16.25 0.19 19.56
N SER A 33 15.84 -1.04 19.85
CA SER A 33 16.23 -1.76 21.07
C SER A 33 17.62 -2.36 20.92
N ILE A 34 18.57 -1.89 21.75
CA ILE A 34 19.94 -2.42 21.79
C ILE A 34 19.93 -3.91 22.12
N THR A 35 19.18 -4.31 23.15
CA THR A 35 19.05 -5.70 23.57
C THR A 35 18.49 -6.59 22.46
N ALA A 36 17.52 -6.11 21.70
CA ALA A 36 16.99 -6.86 20.56
C ALA A 36 18.03 -7.01 19.46
N ILE A 37 18.80 -5.95 19.15
CA ILE A 37 19.88 -5.97 18.14
C ILE A 37 21.00 -6.93 18.55
N GLU A 38 21.46 -6.89 19.80
CA GLU A 38 22.52 -7.77 20.32
C GLU A 38 22.15 -9.25 20.18
N LYS A 39 20.88 -9.61 20.42
CA LYS A 39 20.37 -10.98 20.23
C LYS A 39 20.43 -11.46 18.77
N ILE A 40 20.42 -10.55 17.80
CA ILE A 40 20.53 -10.89 16.38
C ILE A 40 21.98 -11.23 16.00
N ARG A 41 22.96 -10.68 16.72
CA ARG A 41 24.40 -10.76 16.40
C ARG A 41 24.68 -10.38 14.93
N PRO A 42 24.35 -9.16 14.50
CA PRO A 42 24.56 -8.76 13.11
C PRO A 42 26.05 -8.52 12.82
N ASP A 43 26.45 -8.72 11.56
CA ASP A 43 27.78 -8.31 11.07
C ASP A 43 27.80 -6.83 10.63
N LEU A 44 26.62 -6.31 10.25
CA LEU A 44 26.44 -4.96 9.71
C LEU A 44 25.10 -4.39 10.17
N ILE A 45 25.09 -3.11 10.57
CA ILE A 45 23.89 -2.36 10.92
C ILE A 45 23.78 -1.11 10.04
N PHE A 46 22.64 -0.96 9.36
CA PHE A 46 22.28 0.30 8.71
C PHE A 46 21.71 1.28 9.74
N VAL A 47 22.35 2.43 9.89
CA VAL A 47 21.99 3.44 10.90
C VAL A 47 21.68 4.79 10.26
N SER A 48 20.88 5.60 10.95
CA SER A 48 20.70 7.01 10.69
C SER A 48 21.56 7.83 11.66
N SER A 49 21.91 9.07 11.30
CA SER A 49 22.54 10.03 12.22
C SER A 49 21.71 10.30 13.49
N LEU A 50 20.42 9.94 13.48
CA LEU A 50 19.53 10.02 14.64
C LEU A 50 19.80 8.92 15.68
N HIS A 51 20.42 7.80 15.29
CA HIS A 51 20.63 6.63 16.14
C HIS A 51 21.85 6.75 17.06
N LYS A 52 22.04 7.90 17.71
CA LYS A 52 23.23 8.22 18.53
C LYS A 52 23.55 7.14 19.57
N LYS A 53 22.53 6.56 20.22
CA LYS A 53 22.69 5.48 21.21
C LYS A 53 23.22 4.18 20.60
N ILE A 54 22.69 3.80 19.44
CA ILE A 54 23.15 2.60 18.70
C ILE A 54 24.57 2.81 18.22
N ILE A 55 24.86 3.98 17.63
CA ILE A 55 26.20 4.35 17.17
C ILE A 55 27.19 4.28 18.34
N GLY A 56 26.93 4.98 19.44
CA GLY A 56 27.80 4.98 20.61
C GLY A 56 28.04 3.59 21.20
N LYS A 57 27.03 2.71 21.20
CA LYS A 57 27.14 1.34 21.71
C LYS A 57 28.01 0.43 20.83
N PHE A 58 27.93 0.54 19.50
CA PHE A 58 28.56 -0.41 18.57
C PHE A 58 29.82 0.12 17.86
N THR A 59 30.24 1.37 18.11
CA THR A 59 31.42 1.96 17.44
C THR A 59 32.75 1.31 17.87
N ASN A 60 32.89 0.85 19.12
CA ASN A 60 34.18 0.42 19.70
C ASN A 60 34.33 -1.10 19.88
N GLY A 61 33.75 -1.92 19.00
CA GLY A 61 33.95 -3.39 19.03
C GLY A 61 32.71 -4.20 18.72
N GLY A 62 32.14 -4.05 17.52
CA GLY A 62 30.90 -4.70 17.13
C GLY A 62 30.66 -4.70 15.62
N PRO A 63 29.39 -4.83 15.16
CA PRO A 63 29.03 -4.77 13.75
C PRO A 63 29.53 -3.51 13.05
N ARG A 64 29.81 -3.62 11.75
CA ARG A 64 30.07 -2.45 10.90
C ARG A 64 28.83 -1.58 10.81
N LEU A 65 28.98 -0.28 11.07
CA LEU A 65 27.88 0.69 10.98
C LEU A 65 27.91 1.39 9.62
N VAL A 66 26.79 1.38 8.91
CA VAL A 66 26.66 2.03 7.59
C VAL A 66 25.52 3.03 7.59
N ASN A 67 25.79 4.28 7.22
CA ASN A 67 24.78 5.33 7.08
C ASN A 67 24.53 5.65 5.61
N LEU A 68 23.34 5.28 5.11
CA LEU A 68 22.91 5.51 3.73
C LEU A 68 22.10 6.81 3.62
N ASN A 69 22.73 7.94 3.95
CA ASN A 69 22.06 9.22 3.81
C ASN A 69 21.88 9.58 2.32
N ALA A 70 20.71 10.07 1.95
CA ALA A 70 20.42 10.52 0.59
C ALA A 70 19.71 11.87 0.59
N LYS A 71 20.35 12.87 -0.03
CA LYS A 71 19.84 14.24 -0.16
C LYS A 71 19.63 14.66 -1.61
N SER A 72 19.94 13.78 -2.55
CA SER A 72 19.80 13.99 -3.98
C SER A 72 19.58 12.68 -4.73
N VAL A 73 19.15 12.74 -5.99
CA VAL A 73 19.10 11.57 -6.89
C VAL A 73 20.50 10.96 -7.07
N SER A 74 21.54 11.80 -7.13
CA SER A 74 22.92 11.34 -7.22
C SER A 74 23.36 10.51 -6.00
N ASP A 75 22.92 10.90 -4.79
CA ASP A 75 23.15 10.09 -3.57
C ASP A 75 22.44 8.73 -3.65
N ILE A 76 21.24 8.69 -4.24
CA ILE A 76 20.50 7.42 -4.41
C ILE A 76 21.32 6.45 -5.26
N TYR A 77 21.90 6.91 -6.37
CA TYR A 77 22.77 6.07 -7.20
C TYR A 77 24.00 5.58 -6.44
N ARG A 78 24.68 6.47 -5.70
CA ARG A 78 25.83 6.09 -4.86
C ARG A 78 25.44 5.02 -3.82
N ASN A 79 24.32 5.19 -3.15
CA ASN A 79 23.85 4.25 -2.14
C ASN A 79 23.47 2.89 -2.75
N ILE A 80 22.84 2.88 -3.93
CA ILE A 80 22.52 1.63 -4.65
C ILE A 80 23.80 0.90 -5.05
N SER A 81 24.80 1.60 -5.61
CA SER A 81 26.10 1.01 -5.97
C SER A 81 26.84 0.47 -4.74
N LEU A 82 26.85 1.23 -3.63
CA LEU A 82 27.44 0.79 -2.36
C LEU A 82 26.78 -0.48 -1.84
N LEU A 83 25.44 -0.55 -1.87
CA LEU A 83 24.70 -1.77 -1.53
C LEU A 83 25.05 -2.93 -2.47
N GLY A 84 25.25 -2.66 -3.76
CA GLY A 84 25.76 -3.64 -4.73
C GLY A 84 27.09 -4.24 -4.29
N MET A 85 28.06 -3.41 -3.92
CA MET A 85 29.39 -3.87 -3.46
C MET A 85 29.31 -4.63 -2.12
N ILE A 86 28.54 -4.13 -1.15
CA ILE A 86 28.39 -4.76 0.17
C ILE A 86 27.83 -6.19 0.06
N PHE A 87 26.89 -6.40 -0.87
CA PHE A 87 26.17 -7.67 -1.00
C PHE A 87 26.60 -8.52 -2.21
N ASN A 88 27.64 -8.11 -2.95
CA ASN A 88 28.10 -8.77 -4.18
C ASN A 88 26.96 -8.90 -5.23
N ARG A 89 26.33 -7.75 -5.54
CA ARG A 89 25.14 -7.56 -6.40
C ARG A 89 25.28 -6.35 -7.31
N GLU A 90 26.48 -6.09 -7.80
CA GLU A 90 26.84 -4.92 -8.61
C GLU A 90 26.06 -4.89 -9.93
N ARG A 91 25.85 -6.05 -10.58
CA ARG A 91 25.05 -6.14 -11.81
C ARG A 91 23.59 -5.77 -11.59
N GLU A 92 22.98 -6.26 -10.51
CA GLU A 92 21.60 -5.94 -10.16
C GLU A 92 21.45 -4.49 -9.67
N ALA A 93 22.48 -3.93 -9.02
CA ALA A 93 22.53 -2.53 -8.63
C ALA A 93 22.63 -1.62 -9.87
N ALA A 94 23.51 -1.93 -10.83
CA ALA A 94 23.66 -1.19 -12.08
C ALA A 94 22.35 -1.18 -12.88
N ARG A 95 21.72 -2.35 -13.05
CA ARG A 95 20.41 -2.46 -13.72
C ARG A 95 19.35 -1.56 -13.09
N LEU A 96 19.26 -1.55 -11.76
CA LEU A 96 18.31 -0.71 -11.03
C LEU A 96 18.59 0.79 -11.22
N ILE A 97 19.86 1.18 -11.27
CA ILE A 97 20.24 2.57 -11.55
C ILE A 97 19.83 2.97 -12.97
N ASP A 98 20.04 2.09 -13.95
CA ASP A 98 19.69 2.33 -15.35
C ASP A 98 18.16 2.42 -15.53
N GLU A 99 17.39 1.58 -14.84
CA GLU A 99 15.93 1.68 -14.79
C GLU A 99 15.47 3.06 -14.27
N ILE A 100 16.03 3.53 -13.15
CA ILE A 100 15.69 4.86 -12.59
C ILE A 100 16.07 5.99 -13.55
N LYS A 101 17.24 5.90 -14.18
CA LYS A 101 17.70 6.91 -15.15
C LYS A 101 16.79 6.97 -16.37
N GLU A 102 16.36 5.82 -16.88
CA GLU A 102 15.49 5.75 -18.05
C GLU A 102 14.11 6.36 -17.76
N GLU A 103 13.52 6.06 -16.61
CA GLU A 103 12.28 6.69 -16.15
C GLU A 103 12.41 8.23 -16.11
N LEU A 104 13.51 8.74 -15.54
CA LEU A 104 13.76 10.19 -15.48
C LEU A 104 14.02 10.80 -16.88
N ARG A 105 14.69 10.06 -17.78
CA ARG A 105 14.98 10.50 -19.14
C ARG A 105 13.69 10.69 -19.96
N ILE A 106 12.77 9.73 -19.87
CA ILE A 106 11.45 9.81 -20.52
C ILE A 106 10.70 11.04 -20.02
N ILE A 107 10.65 11.25 -18.70
CA ILE A 107 9.96 12.42 -18.14
C ILE A 107 10.63 13.72 -18.55
N ALA A 108 11.96 13.80 -18.57
CA ALA A 108 12.66 14.97 -19.06
C ALA A 108 12.30 15.30 -20.52
N ALA A 109 12.21 14.27 -21.37
CA ALA A 109 11.82 14.40 -22.78
C ALA A 109 10.35 14.85 -22.97
N LYS A 110 9.44 14.51 -22.05
CA LYS A 110 8.07 15.05 -22.04
C LYS A 110 8.05 16.49 -21.54
N VAL A 111 8.73 16.77 -20.43
CA VAL A 111 8.71 18.08 -19.75
C VAL A 111 9.34 19.18 -20.60
N VAL A 112 10.36 18.87 -21.42
CA VAL A 112 10.98 19.88 -22.30
C VAL A 112 10.01 20.43 -23.36
N ARG A 113 9.01 19.63 -23.77
CA ARG A 113 7.95 20.05 -24.69
C ARG A 113 6.91 20.97 -24.05
N ILE A 114 6.86 21.02 -22.71
CA ILE A 114 5.93 21.87 -21.98
C ILE A 114 6.43 23.33 -22.00
N PRO A 115 5.65 24.27 -22.57
CA PRO A 115 6.01 25.68 -22.57
C PRO A 115 6.27 26.21 -21.16
N VAL A 116 7.27 27.09 -21.01
CA VAL A 116 7.63 27.67 -19.71
C VAL A 116 6.44 28.33 -19.03
N ALA A 117 5.58 29.01 -19.80
CA ALA A 117 4.35 29.64 -19.31
C ALA A 117 3.31 28.65 -18.73
N LYS A 118 3.35 27.37 -19.12
CA LYS A 118 2.46 26.33 -18.59
C LYS A 118 3.02 25.62 -17.36
N ARG A 119 4.30 25.84 -17.02
CA ARG A 119 4.93 25.16 -15.88
C ARG A 119 4.27 25.58 -14.56
N LYS A 120 3.96 24.59 -13.72
CA LYS A 120 3.18 24.81 -12.51
C LYS A 120 4.07 25.06 -11.30
N ARG A 121 3.66 25.98 -10.43
CA ARG A 121 4.24 26.15 -9.09
C ARG A 121 3.74 25.03 -8.18
N VAL A 122 4.67 24.24 -7.65
CA VAL A 122 4.37 23.03 -6.87
C VAL A 122 5.00 23.15 -5.49
N ILE A 123 4.25 22.80 -4.45
CA ILE A 123 4.77 22.74 -3.08
C ILE A 123 4.43 21.41 -2.42
N ARG A 124 5.39 20.88 -1.65
CA ARG A 124 5.15 19.74 -0.77
C ARG A 124 4.72 20.22 0.61
N LEU A 125 3.60 19.72 1.11
CA LEU A 125 3.11 19.98 2.46
C LEU A 125 3.61 18.89 3.43
N MET A 126 4.37 19.28 4.46
CA MET A 126 4.95 18.37 5.47
C MET A 126 4.40 18.58 6.89
N GLY A 127 3.76 19.72 7.15
CA GLY A 127 3.23 20.09 8.46
C GLY A 127 2.08 21.08 8.30
N ARG A 128 1.19 21.12 9.31
CA ARG A 128 -0.04 21.95 9.28
C ARG A 128 -0.13 22.95 10.44
N ASN A 129 0.64 22.76 11.51
CA ASN A 129 0.72 23.74 12.60
C ASN A 129 2.09 23.64 13.31
N PRO A 130 3.11 24.42 12.87
CA PRO A 130 3.09 25.36 11.75
C PRO A 130 3.05 24.68 10.36
N VAL A 131 2.78 25.44 9.30
CA VAL A 131 2.92 24.94 7.93
C VAL A 131 4.39 24.75 7.60
N MET A 132 4.70 23.59 7.03
CA MET A 132 6.07 23.20 6.74
C MET A 132 6.22 22.63 5.34
N THR A 133 7.38 22.89 4.72
CA THR A 133 7.76 22.40 3.39
C THR A 133 9.25 22.00 3.38
N PRO A 134 9.75 21.24 2.40
CA PRO A 134 11.19 20.99 2.27
C PRO A 134 11.97 22.29 1.97
N GLY A 135 13.17 22.43 2.54
CA GLY A 135 14.06 23.53 2.22
C GLY A 135 14.60 23.47 0.79
N ASP A 136 15.19 24.56 0.31
CA ASP A 136 15.57 24.77 -1.08
C ASP A 136 16.58 23.72 -1.61
N ASN A 137 17.39 23.16 -0.70
CA ASN A 137 18.40 22.12 -0.96
C ASN A 137 17.91 20.68 -0.75
N SER A 138 16.60 20.46 -0.54
CA SER A 138 16.07 19.12 -0.34
C SER A 138 15.84 18.35 -1.64
N PHE A 139 16.08 17.03 -1.62
CA PHE A 139 15.73 16.10 -2.71
C PHE A 139 14.26 16.17 -3.13
N GLN A 140 13.35 16.53 -2.22
CA GLN A 140 11.93 16.66 -2.59
C GLN A 140 11.70 17.83 -3.54
N ASN A 141 12.46 18.92 -3.39
CA ASN A 141 12.45 20.04 -4.34
C ASN A 141 13.20 19.68 -5.63
N GLU A 142 14.21 18.81 -5.58
CA GLU A 142 14.81 18.21 -6.78
C GLU A 142 13.77 17.38 -7.57
N TYR A 143 12.98 16.54 -6.90
CA TYR A 143 11.91 15.76 -7.54
C TYR A 143 10.85 16.65 -8.20
N ILE A 144 10.48 17.78 -7.57
CA ILE A 144 9.57 18.75 -8.19
C ILE A 144 10.17 19.28 -9.50
N ARG A 145 11.46 19.63 -9.52
CA ARG A 145 12.14 20.13 -10.74
C ARG A 145 12.20 19.06 -11.82
N LEU A 146 12.56 17.83 -11.45
CA LEU A 146 12.61 16.70 -12.38
C LEU A 146 11.23 16.35 -12.97
N ALA A 147 10.17 16.55 -12.20
CA ALA A 147 8.78 16.42 -12.67
C ALA A 147 8.29 17.64 -13.47
N GLY A 148 9.18 18.60 -13.79
CA GLY A 148 8.85 19.81 -14.55
C GLY A 148 8.13 20.90 -13.76
N GLY A 149 7.97 20.75 -12.45
CA GLY A 149 7.37 21.76 -11.58
C GLY A 149 8.37 22.85 -11.13
N ILE A 150 7.82 23.96 -10.64
CA ILE A 150 8.58 25.06 -10.05
C ILE A 150 8.44 24.96 -8.52
N PRO A 151 9.47 24.53 -7.76
CA PRO A 151 9.42 24.48 -6.31
C PRO A 151 9.52 25.88 -5.68
N PRO A 152 9.13 26.05 -4.41
CA PRO A 152 9.40 27.29 -3.68
C PRO A 152 10.91 27.56 -3.56
N ARG A 153 11.26 28.84 -3.52
CA ARG A 153 12.58 29.35 -3.17
C ARG A 153 12.42 30.36 -2.04
N PHE A 154 12.50 29.88 -0.81
CA PHE A 154 12.30 30.72 0.38
C PHE A 154 13.61 31.16 1.02
N ASN A 155 14.76 30.81 0.43
CA ASN A 155 16.09 31.01 1.00
C ASN A 155 16.24 30.34 2.37
N LYS A 156 15.58 29.19 2.54
CA LYS A 156 15.63 28.38 3.77
C LYS A 156 16.16 26.99 3.43
N MET A 157 17.19 26.56 4.15
CA MET A 157 17.84 25.27 3.95
C MET A 157 17.40 24.24 4.98
N GLY A 158 17.51 22.97 4.64
CA GLY A 158 17.26 21.84 5.55
C GLY A 158 16.12 20.93 5.09
N ASN A 159 15.95 19.83 5.82
CA ASN A 159 14.96 18.80 5.48
C ASN A 159 13.52 19.33 5.57
N ILE A 160 13.28 20.27 6.48
CA ILE A 160 11.96 20.85 6.75
C ILE A 160 12.15 22.31 7.18
N VAL A 161 11.37 23.22 6.60
CA VAL A 161 11.37 24.65 6.90
C VAL A 161 9.93 25.13 7.13
N THR A 162 9.75 26.14 7.98
CA THR A 162 8.43 26.74 8.23
C THR A 162 8.07 27.74 7.13
N VAL A 163 6.80 27.76 6.74
CA VAL A 163 6.26 28.65 5.72
C VAL A 163 5.35 29.68 6.39
N THR A 164 5.61 30.96 6.17
CA THR A 164 4.74 32.05 6.65
C THR A 164 3.55 32.23 5.71
N LYS A 165 2.47 32.86 6.17
CA LYS A 165 1.33 33.20 5.31
C LYS A 165 1.73 34.08 4.13
N GLY A 166 2.63 35.05 4.35
CA GLY A 166 3.14 35.91 3.29
C GLY A 166 3.93 35.13 2.23
N GLU A 167 4.77 34.19 2.65
CA GLU A 167 5.50 33.29 1.72
C GLU A 167 4.55 32.40 0.93
N TRP A 168 3.54 31.83 1.58
CA TRP A 168 2.51 31.00 0.95
C TRP A 168 1.74 31.76 -0.13
N MET A 169 1.25 32.97 0.21
CA MET A 169 0.51 33.82 -0.73
C MET A 169 1.38 34.33 -1.86
N ARG A 170 2.62 34.75 -1.58
CA ARG A 170 3.57 35.21 -2.61
C ARG A 170 3.96 34.09 -3.58
N PHE A 171 4.15 32.88 -3.09
CA PHE A 171 4.43 31.73 -3.95
C PHE A 171 3.19 31.29 -4.75
N ASN A 172 1.99 31.44 -4.18
CA ASN A 172 0.70 31.05 -4.78
C ASN A 172 0.78 29.67 -5.48
N PRO A 173 0.93 28.56 -4.72
CA PRO A 173 1.07 27.23 -5.33
C PRO A 173 -0.13 26.90 -6.22
N GLN A 174 0.14 26.29 -7.37
CA GLN A 174 -0.88 25.77 -8.30
C GLN A 174 -1.12 24.28 -8.12
N VAL A 175 -0.16 23.57 -7.53
CA VAL A 175 -0.28 22.17 -7.12
C VAL A 175 0.29 22.02 -5.72
N ILE A 176 -0.45 21.35 -4.84
CA ILE A 176 0.02 20.93 -3.53
C ILE A 176 0.10 19.40 -3.54
N TYR A 177 1.20 18.85 -3.02
CA TYR A 177 1.21 17.43 -2.69
C TYR A 177 1.62 17.16 -1.25
N GLY A 178 0.97 16.18 -0.64
CA GLY A 178 1.28 15.67 0.68
C GLY A 178 1.57 14.17 0.66
N CYS A 179 1.82 13.62 1.84
CA CYS A 179 1.96 12.19 2.03
C CYS A 179 0.94 11.65 3.02
N GLY A 180 0.51 10.40 2.84
CA GLY A 180 -0.39 9.72 3.77
C GLY A 180 -1.88 9.99 3.55
N GLY A 181 -2.73 9.45 4.42
CA GLY A 181 -4.18 9.36 4.24
C GLY A 181 -5.02 10.46 4.88
N ASP A 182 -4.39 11.47 5.48
CA ASP A 182 -5.10 12.47 6.28
C ASP A 182 -5.58 13.65 5.41
N ARG A 183 -6.45 13.34 4.44
CA ARG A 183 -7.06 14.30 3.52
C ARG A 183 -8.00 15.25 4.23
N LYS A 184 -8.75 14.76 5.23
CA LYS A 184 -9.76 15.52 5.97
C LYS A 184 -9.13 16.64 6.79
N THR A 185 -8.13 16.33 7.62
CA THR A 185 -7.45 17.37 8.43
C THR A 185 -6.67 18.35 7.57
N ALA A 186 -6.15 17.91 6.42
CA ALA A 186 -5.52 18.84 5.49
C ALA A 186 -6.53 19.78 4.83
N LYS A 187 -7.73 19.30 4.48
CA LYS A 187 -8.81 20.13 3.95
C LYS A 187 -9.26 21.17 4.98
N GLU A 188 -9.57 20.73 6.20
CA GLU A 188 -9.95 21.61 7.32
C GLU A 188 -8.89 22.69 7.60
N PHE A 189 -7.60 22.35 7.46
CA PHE A 189 -6.53 23.31 7.61
C PHE A 189 -6.45 24.31 6.44
N LEU A 190 -6.52 23.80 5.20
CA LEU A 190 -6.39 24.61 4.00
C LEU A 190 -7.59 25.54 3.78
N ASP A 191 -8.74 25.26 4.40
CA ASP A 191 -9.94 26.11 4.35
C ASP A 191 -9.80 27.41 5.18
N ARG A 192 -8.71 27.60 5.91
CA ARG A 192 -8.46 28.82 6.70
C ARG A 192 -8.12 30.03 5.83
N PRO A 193 -8.54 31.26 6.21
CA PRO A 193 -8.18 32.49 5.49
C PRO A 193 -6.66 32.68 5.33
N GLY A 194 -6.24 33.08 4.13
CA GLY A 194 -4.84 33.22 3.73
C GLY A 194 -4.16 31.91 3.32
N TRP A 195 -4.75 30.75 3.63
CA TRP A 195 -4.27 29.45 3.13
C TRP A 195 -5.12 28.96 1.95
N ARG A 196 -6.45 29.19 2.01
CA ARG A 196 -7.41 28.81 0.96
C ARG A 196 -7.30 29.64 -0.33
N ASP A 197 -6.64 30.78 -0.24
CA ASP A 197 -6.69 31.83 -1.27
C ASP A 197 -5.72 31.60 -2.44
N VAL A 198 -5.01 30.48 -2.44
CA VAL A 198 -4.05 30.09 -3.49
C VAL A 198 -4.70 29.20 -4.54
N ASP A 199 -4.14 29.23 -5.76
CA ASP A 199 -4.69 28.55 -6.93
C ASP A 199 -4.91 27.04 -6.70
N ALA A 200 -3.99 26.38 -6.00
CA ALA A 200 -4.08 24.94 -5.75
C ALA A 200 -5.32 24.55 -4.93
N VAL A 201 -5.68 25.36 -3.92
CA VAL A 201 -6.83 25.07 -3.06
C VAL A 201 -8.12 25.41 -3.80
N ARG A 202 -8.19 26.58 -4.44
CA ARG A 202 -9.36 27.01 -5.23
C ARG A 202 -9.72 26.04 -6.35
N ASN A 203 -8.71 25.46 -7.01
CA ASN A 203 -8.90 24.52 -8.13
C ASN A 203 -8.86 23.04 -7.71
N GLY A 204 -8.80 22.73 -6.41
CA GLY A 204 -8.78 21.35 -5.91
C GLY A 204 -7.54 20.52 -6.34
N LYS A 205 -6.42 21.17 -6.66
CA LYS A 205 -5.17 20.51 -7.09
C LYS A 205 -4.29 20.09 -5.91
N ILE A 206 -4.86 19.28 -5.03
CA ILE A 206 -4.19 18.75 -3.82
C ILE A 206 -4.10 17.23 -3.93
N PHE A 207 -2.87 16.71 -4.05
CA PHE A 207 -2.60 15.29 -4.25
C PHE A 207 -1.94 14.65 -3.04
N TYR A 208 -2.20 13.36 -2.82
CA TYR A 208 -1.58 12.59 -1.74
C TYR A 208 -0.93 11.35 -2.32
N PHE A 209 0.32 11.14 -1.94
CA PHE A 209 1.11 9.99 -2.36
C PHE A 209 1.52 9.15 -1.14
N PRO A 210 1.91 7.89 -1.35
CA PRO A 210 2.50 7.07 -0.30
C PRO A 210 3.71 7.74 0.36
N CYS A 211 3.82 7.62 1.69
CA CYS A 211 4.96 8.15 2.44
C CYS A 211 6.29 7.57 1.96
N ASP A 212 6.32 6.30 1.56
CA ASP A 212 7.54 5.62 1.11
C ASP A 212 8.12 6.22 -0.17
N LEU A 213 7.29 6.88 -1.00
CA LEU A 213 7.71 7.55 -2.23
C LEU A 213 8.11 9.01 -2.02
N THR A 214 7.53 9.67 -1.02
CA THR A 214 7.64 11.12 -0.82
C THR A 214 8.59 11.53 0.30
N CYS A 215 8.66 10.72 1.36
CA CYS A 215 9.44 11.02 2.57
C CYS A 215 10.85 10.45 2.52
N ARG A 216 11.15 9.54 1.58
CA ARG A 216 12.44 8.83 1.50
C ARG A 216 13.01 8.96 0.09
N ALA A 217 14.25 9.41 -0.02
CA ALA A 217 15.03 9.27 -1.24
C ALA A 217 15.38 7.78 -1.37
N SER A 218 14.79 7.10 -2.36
CA SER A 218 14.81 5.64 -2.46
C SER A 218 14.87 5.17 -3.91
N THR A 219 14.87 3.85 -4.10
CA THR A 219 14.92 3.18 -5.40
C THR A 219 13.72 3.47 -6.31
N HIS A 220 12.68 4.16 -5.82
CA HIS A 220 11.50 4.54 -6.60
C HIS A 220 11.50 6.02 -7.03
N ALA A 221 12.68 6.65 -7.12
CA ALA A 221 12.81 8.06 -7.49
C ALA A 221 12.21 8.37 -8.87
N GLY A 222 12.60 7.62 -9.90
CA GLY A 222 12.08 7.78 -11.26
C GLY A 222 10.57 7.59 -11.32
N TYR A 223 10.09 6.46 -10.79
CA TYR A 223 8.67 6.16 -10.65
C TYR A 223 7.85 7.27 -9.96
N PHE A 224 8.33 7.82 -8.83
CA PHE A 224 7.63 8.90 -8.15
C PHE A 224 7.63 10.20 -8.97
N VAL A 225 8.76 10.55 -9.59
CA VAL A 225 8.86 11.72 -10.49
C VAL A 225 7.90 11.58 -11.67
N SER A 226 7.81 10.39 -12.27
CA SER A 226 6.85 10.06 -13.32
C SER A 226 5.41 10.26 -12.89
N TRP A 227 5.04 9.77 -11.70
CA TRP A 227 3.69 9.93 -11.18
C TRP A 227 3.36 11.38 -10.84
N LEU A 228 4.30 12.10 -10.21
CA LEU A 228 4.14 13.52 -9.90
C LEU A 228 3.98 14.34 -11.18
N SER A 229 4.82 14.11 -12.19
CA SER A 229 4.76 14.81 -13.47
C SER A 229 3.42 14.59 -14.17
N ALA A 230 2.93 13.34 -14.21
CA ALA A 230 1.63 13.02 -14.81
C ALA A 230 0.45 13.68 -14.07
N ARG A 231 0.57 13.91 -12.75
CA ARG A 231 -0.44 14.66 -11.98
C ARG A 231 -0.38 16.17 -12.22
N ILE A 232 0.81 16.72 -12.44
CA ILE A 232 1.00 18.16 -12.73
C ILE A 232 0.48 18.48 -14.14
N TYR A 233 0.79 17.65 -15.13
CA TYR A 233 0.58 17.88 -16.56
C TYR A 233 -0.38 16.88 -17.19
N ALA A 234 -1.47 16.55 -16.49
CA ALA A 234 -2.41 15.52 -16.95
C ALA A 234 -3.05 15.85 -18.32
N ASP A 235 -3.26 17.13 -18.65
CA ASP A 235 -3.84 17.56 -19.93
C ASP A 235 -2.83 17.49 -21.08
N GLU A 236 -1.57 17.76 -20.80
CA GLU A 236 -0.50 17.65 -21.80
C GLU A 236 -0.11 16.19 -22.02
N PHE A 237 -0.03 15.38 -20.96
CA PHE A 237 0.36 13.97 -21.04
C PHE A 237 -0.70 13.08 -21.68
N SER A 238 -1.96 13.52 -21.77
CA SER A 238 -3.03 12.79 -22.45
C SER A 238 -3.03 12.95 -23.97
N LYS A 239 -2.16 13.80 -24.55
CA LYS A 239 -2.11 14.04 -25.99
C LYS A 239 -1.15 13.08 -26.68
N ASN A 240 -1.57 12.48 -27.79
CA ASN A 240 -0.74 11.52 -28.54
C ASN A 240 0.53 12.17 -29.11
N GLU A 241 0.43 13.42 -29.57
CA GLU A 241 1.56 14.20 -30.11
C GLU A 241 2.67 14.46 -29.08
N GLU A 242 2.35 14.37 -27.79
CA GLU A 242 3.25 14.63 -26.66
C GLU A 242 3.88 13.35 -26.09
N GLN A 243 3.64 12.19 -26.73
CA GLN A 243 4.30 10.94 -26.36
C GLN A 243 5.73 10.86 -26.92
N VAL A 244 6.61 10.22 -26.17
CA VAL A 244 8.04 10.03 -26.50
C VAL A 244 8.28 8.62 -27.02
N LEU A 245 7.56 7.64 -26.48
CA LEU A 245 7.61 6.24 -26.86
C LEU A 245 6.45 5.91 -27.79
N GLU A 246 6.70 5.02 -28.74
CA GLU A 246 5.65 4.44 -29.56
C GLU A 246 4.75 3.54 -28.70
N GLU A 247 3.43 3.71 -28.82
CA GLU A 247 2.48 2.86 -28.12
C GLU A 247 2.38 1.48 -28.79
N LYS A 248 3.00 0.49 -28.16
CA LYS A 248 2.98 -0.90 -28.62
C LYS A 248 3.31 -1.87 -27.51
N ILE A 249 2.99 -3.15 -27.74
CA ILE A 249 3.56 -4.24 -26.95
C ILE A 249 5.04 -4.38 -27.32
N TYR A 250 5.92 -4.29 -26.32
CA TYR A 250 7.37 -4.41 -26.51
C TYR A 250 7.96 -5.67 -25.88
N LYS A 251 7.20 -6.35 -25.02
CA LYS A 251 7.62 -7.58 -24.34
C LYS A 251 6.40 -8.41 -23.95
N SER A 252 6.55 -9.74 -23.93
CA SER A 252 5.53 -10.65 -23.40
C SER A 252 6.17 -11.72 -22.53
N ARG A 253 5.45 -12.16 -21.49
CA ARG A 253 5.79 -13.31 -20.64
C ARG A 253 4.68 -14.35 -20.74
N LYS A 254 5.02 -15.54 -21.23
CA LYS A 254 4.07 -16.65 -21.37
C LYS A 254 3.58 -17.14 -20.00
N ILE A 255 2.32 -17.54 -19.94
CA ILE A 255 1.67 -18.22 -18.83
C ILE A 255 1.24 -19.60 -19.34
N ASN A 256 1.53 -20.64 -18.55
CA ASN A 256 1.09 -21.99 -18.87
C ASN A 256 -0.27 -22.25 -18.20
N LEU A 257 -1.29 -22.52 -19.02
CA LEU A 257 -2.62 -22.96 -18.60
C LEU A 257 -2.96 -24.24 -19.36
N ASP A 258 -3.11 -25.35 -18.65
CA ASP A 258 -3.40 -26.65 -19.26
C ASP A 258 -4.91 -26.83 -19.44
N LEU A 259 -5.47 -26.14 -20.43
CA LEU A 259 -6.89 -26.18 -20.79
C LEU A 259 -7.03 -26.23 -22.31
N ASN A 260 -7.80 -27.21 -22.81
CA ASN A 260 -7.87 -27.52 -24.25
C ASN A 260 -8.34 -26.35 -25.12
N TYR A 261 -9.22 -25.48 -24.60
CA TYR A 261 -9.75 -24.32 -25.33
C TYR A 261 -8.85 -23.09 -25.30
N ILE A 262 -7.73 -23.10 -24.56
CA ILE A 262 -6.80 -21.97 -24.50
C ILE A 262 -5.84 -22.08 -25.69
N LYS A 263 -5.77 -21.01 -26.49
CA LYS A 263 -4.84 -20.87 -27.62
C LYS A 263 -3.50 -20.31 -27.14
N ASP A 264 -3.54 -19.23 -26.35
CA ASP A 264 -2.36 -18.60 -25.78
C ASP A 264 -2.73 -17.88 -24.48
N ALA A 265 -1.79 -17.81 -23.53
CA ALA A 265 -1.95 -17.03 -22.32
C ALA A 265 -0.63 -16.33 -22.00
N ARG A 266 -0.67 -15.02 -21.76
CA ARG A 266 0.52 -14.19 -21.58
C ARG A 266 0.24 -12.93 -20.77
N ILE A 267 1.30 -12.39 -20.18
CA ILE A 267 1.34 -11.00 -19.73
C ILE A 267 2.11 -10.19 -20.75
N SER A 268 1.43 -9.28 -21.44
CA SER A 268 2.03 -8.36 -22.42
C SER A 268 2.37 -7.04 -21.73
N TYR A 269 3.58 -6.54 -21.95
CA TYR A 269 4.05 -5.25 -21.49
C TYR A 269 3.98 -4.28 -22.67
N SER A 270 3.27 -3.18 -22.48
CA SER A 270 3.08 -2.16 -23.50
C SER A 270 3.45 -0.78 -22.98
N HIS A 271 3.87 0.10 -23.90
CA HIS A 271 3.91 1.52 -23.63
C HIS A 271 2.54 2.11 -23.94
N ILE A 272 1.92 2.77 -22.97
CA ILE A 272 0.69 3.56 -23.14
C ILE A 272 0.88 4.84 -22.32
N TYR A 273 0.72 6.00 -22.94
CA TYR A 273 1.07 7.30 -22.38
C TYR A 273 2.52 7.41 -21.87
N ASP A 274 3.48 6.77 -22.56
CA ASP A 274 4.89 6.62 -22.15
C ASP A 274 5.15 5.83 -20.87
N PHE A 275 4.12 5.22 -20.29
CA PHE A 275 4.25 4.40 -19.09
C PHE A 275 4.14 2.92 -19.42
N THR A 276 4.85 2.10 -18.66
CA THR A 276 4.76 0.64 -18.76
C THR A 276 3.43 0.16 -18.20
N ASN A 277 2.57 -0.33 -19.08
CA ASN A 277 1.31 -1.00 -18.76
C ASN A 277 1.50 -2.52 -18.91
N LYS A 278 0.72 -3.30 -18.17
CA LYS A 278 0.86 -4.78 -18.16
C LYS A 278 -0.51 -5.42 -18.32
N THR A 279 -0.67 -6.28 -19.31
CA THR A 279 -1.98 -6.86 -19.64
C THR A 279 -1.90 -8.37 -19.63
N LEU A 280 -2.67 -9.01 -18.75
CA LEU A 280 -2.97 -10.44 -18.89
C LEU A 280 -3.91 -10.60 -20.09
N ILE A 281 -3.50 -11.40 -21.06
CA ILE A 281 -4.27 -11.73 -22.26
C ILE A 281 -4.36 -13.26 -22.33
N ILE A 282 -5.58 -13.75 -22.46
CA ILE A 282 -5.89 -15.17 -22.60
C ILE A 282 -6.75 -15.31 -23.85
N ASP A 283 -6.15 -15.87 -24.90
CA ASP A 283 -6.78 -16.08 -26.20
C ASP A 283 -7.36 -17.50 -26.26
N PHE A 284 -8.58 -17.62 -26.77
CA PHE A 284 -9.26 -18.90 -26.93
C PHE A 284 -9.08 -19.46 -28.34
N LYS A 285 -9.15 -20.78 -28.49
CA LYS A 285 -9.14 -21.46 -29.80
C LYS A 285 -10.44 -21.26 -30.57
N ARG A 286 -11.53 -21.00 -29.84
CA ARG A 286 -12.87 -20.73 -30.38
C ARG A 286 -13.57 -19.69 -29.50
N PRO A 287 -14.51 -18.90 -30.06
CA PRO A 287 -15.28 -17.96 -29.26
C PRO A 287 -16.08 -18.66 -28.15
N LEU A 288 -16.07 -18.09 -26.96
CA LEU A 288 -16.78 -18.59 -25.77
C LEU A 288 -17.88 -17.62 -25.32
N SER A 289 -18.76 -18.13 -24.48
CA SER A 289 -19.64 -17.30 -23.64
C SER A 289 -18.96 -17.04 -22.30
N LEU A 290 -19.25 -15.90 -21.68
CA LEU A 290 -18.78 -15.59 -20.33
C LEU A 290 -19.81 -14.74 -19.57
N VAL A 291 -19.63 -14.64 -18.27
CA VAL A 291 -20.26 -13.60 -17.44
C VAL A 291 -19.16 -12.75 -16.81
N SER A 292 -19.24 -11.43 -16.99
CA SER A 292 -18.38 -10.43 -16.36
C SER A 292 -19.20 -9.59 -15.41
N THR A 293 -18.72 -9.32 -14.20
CA THR A 293 -19.37 -8.35 -13.31
C THR A 293 -19.22 -6.90 -13.80
N LEU A 294 -18.27 -6.64 -14.70
CA LEU A 294 -18.04 -5.31 -15.29
C LEU A 294 -18.97 -5.06 -16.49
N GLU A 295 -19.24 -6.10 -17.28
CA GLU A 295 -19.92 -5.96 -18.59
C GLU A 295 -21.21 -6.76 -18.72
N GLY A 296 -21.54 -7.60 -17.74
CA GLY A 296 -22.65 -8.55 -17.82
C GLY A 296 -22.32 -9.80 -18.65
N PRO A 297 -23.35 -10.57 -19.06
CA PRO A 297 -23.18 -11.75 -19.91
C PRO A 297 -22.80 -11.37 -21.34
N ARG A 298 -21.82 -12.08 -21.91
CA ARG A 298 -21.32 -11.88 -23.28
C ARG A 298 -21.19 -13.20 -24.02
N LYS A 299 -21.30 -13.17 -25.36
CA LYS A 299 -21.09 -14.29 -26.27
C LYS A 299 -20.14 -13.88 -27.39
N GLY A 300 -19.53 -14.85 -28.06
CA GLY A 300 -18.61 -14.58 -29.17
C GLY A 300 -17.26 -14.03 -28.71
N ILE A 301 -16.87 -14.27 -27.46
CA ILE A 301 -15.64 -13.73 -26.89
C ILE A 301 -14.46 -14.62 -27.27
N GLU A 302 -13.48 -14.04 -27.95
CA GLU A 302 -12.24 -14.68 -28.38
C GLU A 302 -11.11 -14.55 -27.36
N SER A 303 -11.20 -13.55 -26.47
CA SER A 303 -10.18 -13.31 -25.47
C SER A 303 -10.70 -12.68 -24.19
N VAL A 304 -10.11 -13.08 -23.07
CA VAL A 304 -10.35 -12.44 -21.77
C VAL A 304 -9.04 -11.93 -21.21
N GLY A 305 -9.12 -10.94 -20.32
CA GLY A 305 -7.91 -10.34 -19.79
C GLY A 305 -8.12 -9.51 -18.54
N ASN A 306 -7.00 -9.03 -18.03
CA ASN A 306 -6.98 -8.07 -16.93
C ASN A 306 -5.84 -7.08 -17.21
N HIS A 307 -6.18 -5.81 -17.32
CA HIS A 307 -5.25 -4.75 -17.68
C HIS A 307 -4.81 -3.96 -16.45
N TYR A 308 -3.51 -3.99 -16.15
CA TYR A 308 -2.90 -3.16 -15.12
C TYR A 308 -2.61 -1.76 -15.65
N LEU A 309 -3.28 -0.77 -15.05
CA LEU A 309 -3.04 0.65 -15.28
C LEU A 309 -2.12 1.19 -14.18
N PRO A 310 -0.90 1.66 -14.50
CA PRO A 310 0.02 2.14 -13.48
C PRO A 310 -0.43 3.51 -12.93
N PRO A 311 -0.05 3.88 -11.69
CA PRO A 311 -0.53 5.11 -11.06
C PRO A 311 -0.32 6.44 -11.80
N PRO A 312 0.75 6.64 -12.60
CA PRO A 312 0.86 7.79 -13.49
C PRO A 312 -0.31 7.90 -14.49
N CYS A 313 -0.86 6.79 -14.95
CA CYS A 313 -1.96 6.75 -15.92
C CYS A 313 -3.35 6.96 -15.30
N TRP A 314 -3.54 6.82 -13.99
CA TRP A 314 -4.88 6.90 -13.36
C TRP A 314 -5.58 8.23 -13.64
N GLY A 315 -4.85 9.35 -13.51
CA GLY A 315 -5.40 10.67 -13.79
C GLY A 315 -5.76 10.90 -15.26
N LEU A 316 -5.03 10.25 -16.18
CA LEU A 316 -5.25 10.31 -17.63
C LEU A 316 -6.48 9.50 -18.00
N GLY A 317 -6.56 8.25 -17.53
CA GLY A 317 -7.68 7.35 -17.78
C GLY A 317 -9.01 7.86 -17.23
N HIS A 318 -9.01 8.45 -16.04
CA HIS A 318 -10.25 9.00 -15.44
C HIS A 318 -10.85 10.13 -16.27
N LYS A 319 -10.03 10.99 -16.88
CA LYS A 319 -10.51 12.08 -17.74
C LYS A 319 -11.15 11.58 -19.03
N MET A 320 -10.66 10.48 -19.58
CA MET A 320 -11.19 9.89 -20.82
C MET A 320 -12.49 9.11 -20.62
N GLY A 321 -12.69 8.58 -19.41
CA GLY A 321 -13.77 7.63 -19.11
C GLY A 321 -13.43 6.21 -19.53
N LEU A 322 -14.08 5.23 -18.90
CA LEU A 322 -13.76 3.80 -19.05
C LEU A 322 -13.87 3.30 -20.50
N LYS A 323 -14.92 3.71 -21.22
CA LYS A 323 -15.17 3.26 -22.60
C LYS A 323 -14.01 3.64 -23.53
N ARG A 324 -13.66 4.93 -23.59
CA ARG A 324 -12.56 5.42 -24.44
C ARG A 324 -11.21 4.85 -24.02
N LEU A 325 -10.98 4.72 -22.71
CA LEU A 325 -9.77 4.09 -22.19
C LEU A 325 -9.65 2.63 -22.66
N ARG A 326 -10.74 1.86 -22.59
CA ARG A 326 -10.79 0.48 -23.06
C ARG A 326 -10.55 0.38 -24.57
N GLU A 327 -11.23 1.20 -25.36
CA GLU A 327 -11.03 1.27 -26.83
C GLU A 327 -9.56 1.55 -27.19
N HIS A 328 -8.94 2.53 -26.51
CA HIS A 328 -7.53 2.88 -26.70
C HIS A 328 -6.60 1.73 -26.33
N ILE A 329 -6.80 1.12 -25.16
CA ILE A 329 -5.98 -0.01 -24.70
C ILE A 329 -6.10 -1.18 -25.68
N TYR A 330 -7.33 -1.54 -26.07
CA TYR A 330 -7.60 -2.62 -27.02
C TYR A 330 -6.91 -2.40 -28.35
N HIS A 331 -6.92 -1.18 -28.88
CA HIS A 331 -6.17 -0.83 -30.07
C HIS A 331 -4.67 -1.13 -29.91
N VAL A 332 -4.03 -0.67 -28.83
CA VAL A 332 -2.59 -0.88 -28.59
C VAL A 332 -2.23 -2.36 -28.42
N ILE A 333 -3.11 -3.17 -27.83
CA ILE A 333 -2.86 -4.60 -27.60
C ILE A 333 -3.39 -5.52 -28.72
N GLY A 334 -3.96 -4.95 -29.79
CA GLY A 334 -4.50 -5.69 -30.92
C GLY A 334 -5.75 -6.51 -30.58
N LYS A 335 -6.70 -5.91 -29.85
CA LYS A 335 -7.99 -6.50 -29.45
C LYS A 335 -9.17 -5.63 -29.89
N SER A 336 -10.37 -6.22 -29.87
CA SER A 336 -11.63 -5.55 -30.23
C SER A 336 -12.60 -5.61 -29.06
N ASP A 337 -13.39 -4.55 -28.89
CA ASP A 337 -14.43 -4.48 -27.85
C ASP A 337 -15.54 -5.52 -28.03
N ASP A 338 -15.79 -5.93 -29.28
CA ASP A 338 -16.83 -6.90 -29.61
C ASP A 338 -16.44 -8.32 -29.18
N THR A 339 -15.15 -8.66 -29.26
CA THR A 339 -14.63 -10.02 -29.06
C THR A 339 -13.73 -10.17 -27.83
N ALA A 340 -13.51 -9.12 -27.04
CA ALA A 340 -12.68 -9.15 -25.84
C ALA A 340 -13.47 -8.75 -24.58
N GLY A 341 -13.31 -9.52 -23.49
CA GLY A 341 -13.85 -9.20 -22.16
C GLY A 341 -12.74 -9.01 -21.14
N PHE A 342 -12.34 -7.77 -20.86
CA PHE A 342 -11.22 -7.48 -19.97
C PHE A 342 -11.67 -6.76 -18.69
N LEU A 343 -11.00 -7.09 -17.59
CA LEU A 343 -11.04 -6.34 -16.36
C LEU A 343 -9.91 -5.29 -16.34
N PHE A 344 -10.01 -4.32 -15.44
CA PHE A 344 -9.00 -3.27 -15.25
C PHE A 344 -8.59 -3.20 -13.79
N THR A 345 -7.29 -3.04 -13.53
CA THR A 345 -6.77 -3.08 -12.17
C THR A 345 -5.64 -2.09 -11.90
N GLY A 346 -5.59 -1.61 -10.66
CA GLY A 346 -4.41 -0.92 -10.11
C GLY A 346 -3.39 -1.87 -9.44
N ALA A 347 -3.67 -3.18 -9.36
CA ALA A 347 -2.75 -4.18 -8.84
C ALA A 347 -1.78 -4.63 -9.94
N ASP A 348 -0.48 -4.68 -9.63
CA ASP A 348 0.56 -4.94 -10.63
C ASP A 348 0.44 -6.39 -11.15
N MET A 349 0.44 -6.56 -12.47
CA MET A 349 0.31 -7.87 -13.11
C MET A 349 1.50 -8.80 -12.84
N ASP A 350 2.66 -8.27 -12.44
CA ASP A 350 3.77 -9.11 -11.97
C ASP A 350 3.43 -9.84 -10.65
N ASN A 351 2.42 -9.35 -9.91
CA ASN A 351 1.91 -9.94 -8.68
C ASN A 351 0.69 -10.86 -8.90
N LEU A 352 0.35 -11.19 -10.17
CA LEU A 352 -0.71 -12.14 -10.50
C LEU A 352 -0.51 -13.47 -9.73
N SER A 353 -1.59 -13.94 -9.12
CA SER A 353 -1.69 -15.27 -8.53
C SER A 353 -2.47 -16.19 -9.47
N ILE A 354 -1.96 -17.39 -9.70
CA ILE A 354 -2.62 -18.40 -10.54
C ILE A 354 -2.76 -19.66 -9.70
N GLY A 355 -4.00 -20.07 -9.45
CA GLY A 355 -4.34 -21.28 -8.72
C GLY A 355 -5.02 -22.27 -9.64
N HIS A 356 -4.76 -23.55 -9.40
CA HIS A 356 -5.35 -24.67 -10.12
C HIS A 356 -5.82 -25.68 -9.09
N GLU A 357 -7.11 -26.00 -9.15
CA GLU A 357 -7.72 -27.01 -8.28
C GLU A 357 -8.37 -28.08 -9.14
N LYS A 358 -8.18 -29.34 -8.73
CA LYS A 358 -8.61 -30.53 -9.48
C LYS A 358 -9.29 -31.54 -8.58
N PHE A 359 -10.36 -32.15 -9.09
CA PHE A 359 -10.99 -33.33 -8.50
C PHE A 359 -11.45 -34.28 -9.60
N LYS A 360 -10.83 -35.45 -9.68
CA LYS A 360 -11.04 -36.41 -10.78
C LYS A 360 -10.84 -35.72 -12.14
N LYS A 361 -11.90 -35.61 -12.94
CA LYS A 361 -11.90 -34.95 -14.26
C LYS A 361 -12.32 -33.48 -14.23
N LEU A 362 -12.70 -32.93 -13.06
CA LEU A 362 -13.07 -31.53 -12.91
C LEU A 362 -11.87 -30.70 -12.52
N GLU A 363 -11.65 -29.59 -13.21
CA GLU A 363 -10.52 -28.68 -13.01
C GLU A 363 -10.96 -27.23 -13.18
N VAL A 364 -10.36 -26.34 -12.40
CA VAL A 364 -10.58 -24.90 -12.53
C VAL A 364 -9.29 -24.14 -12.26
N TYR A 365 -9.01 -23.15 -13.11
CA TYR A 365 -7.99 -22.15 -12.86
C TYR A 365 -8.63 -20.86 -12.33
N ALA A 366 -8.02 -20.27 -11.31
CA ALA A 366 -8.33 -18.94 -10.82
C ALA A 366 -7.11 -18.03 -11.01
N LEU A 367 -7.26 -16.97 -11.79
CA LEU A 367 -6.24 -15.95 -12.01
C LEU A 367 -6.67 -14.68 -11.27
N VAL A 368 -5.89 -14.28 -10.27
CA VAL A 368 -6.27 -13.24 -9.31
C VAL A 368 -5.20 -12.17 -9.18
N THR A 369 -5.61 -10.91 -9.30
CA THR A 369 -4.83 -9.75 -8.84
C THR A 369 -5.54 -9.13 -7.66
N ALA A 370 -4.81 -8.75 -6.60
CA ALA A 370 -5.42 -8.23 -5.38
C ALA A 370 -4.56 -7.14 -4.73
N GLY A 371 -5.17 -6.03 -4.32
CA GLY A 371 -4.57 -5.00 -3.49
C GLY A 371 -5.60 -4.40 -2.54
N VAL A 372 -5.18 -4.10 -1.31
CA VAL A 372 -6.09 -3.85 -0.18
C VAL A 372 -5.68 -2.68 0.70
N LYS A 373 -4.60 -1.97 0.37
CA LYS A 373 -4.05 -0.90 1.24
C LYS A 373 -4.71 0.47 1.07
N SER A 374 -5.36 0.74 -0.06
CA SER A 374 -5.85 2.08 -0.43
C SER A 374 -7.36 2.22 -0.53
N ASN A 375 -8.08 1.17 -0.91
CA ASN A 375 -9.51 1.20 -1.21
C ASN A 375 -10.27 -0.03 -0.71
N ALA A 376 -9.72 -0.76 0.27
CA ALA A 376 -10.43 -1.85 0.92
C ALA A 376 -11.68 -1.29 1.62
N VAL A 377 -12.82 -1.94 1.43
CA VAL A 377 -14.14 -1.45 1.81
C VAL A 377 -14.90 -2.55 2.55
N ARG A 378 -15.59 -2.17 3.62
CA ARG A 378 -16.72 -2.91 4.19
C ARG A 378 -17.98 -2.37 3.54
N MET A 379 -18.48 -3.08 2.54
CA MET A 379 -19.55 -2.59 1.66
C MET A 379 -20.87 -2.29 2.40
N SER A 380 -21.09 -2.89 3.57
CA SER A 380 -22.28 -2.67 4.40
C SER A 380 -22.22 -1.42 5.28
N VAL A 381 -21.10 -0.71 5.37
CA VAL A 381 -20.88 0.40 6.31
C VAL A 381 -20.22 1.59 5.64
N ASP A 382 -19.19 1.36 4.82
CA ASP A 382 -18.43 2.46 4.23
C ASP A 382 -19.20 3.11 3.07
N GLU A 383 -19.09 4.43 2.97
CA GLU A 383 -19.69 5.21 1.89
C GLU A 383 -18.83 5.16 0.62
N GLY A 384 -19.48 4.98 -0.54
CA GLY A 384 -18.81 4.95 -1.84
C GLY A 384 -18.47 6.35 -2.37
N GLY A 385 -17.17 6.64 -2.49
CA GLY A 385 -16.66 7.75 -3.31
C GLY A 385 -16.35 7.28 -4.75
N PHE A 386 -16.55 8.16 -5.74
CA PHE A 386 -16.50 7.90 -7.20
C PHE A 386 -15.28 7.08 -7.72
N TYR A 387 -15.50 6.42 -8.87
CA TYR A 387 -14.87 5.20 -9.41
C TYR A 387 -13.37 5.25 -9.80
N GLU A 388 -12.60 4.20 -9.45
CA GLU A 388 -11.28 3.82 -9.98
C GLU A 388 -11.33 2.35 -10.46
N PRO A 389 -10.46 1.86 -11.37
CA PRO A 389 -10.47 0.44 -11.75
C PRO A 389 -10.00 -0.55 -10.65
N GLY A 390 -10.74 -1.67 -10.58
CA GLY A 390 -10.68 -2.85 -9.69
C GLY A 390 -9.39 -3.22 -8.98
N THR A 391 -9.38 -3.28 -7.64
CA THR A 391 -8.18 -3.71 -6.89
C THR A 391 -8.21 -5.18 -6.49
N ILE A 392 -9.35 -5.90 -6.56
CA ILE A 392 -9.38 -7.38 -6.60
C ILE A 392 -10.13 -7.86 -7.85
N ASN A 393 -9.41 -8.45 -8.80
CA ASN A 393 -9.99 -9.01 -10.02
C ASN A 393 -9.73 -10.51 -10.08
N ILE A 394 -10.74 -11.28 -10.49
CA ILE A 394 -10.72 -12.74 -10.53
C ILE A 394 -11.16 -13.19 -11.93
N ILE A 395 -10.38 -14.04 -12.60
CA ILE A 395 -10.78 -14.72 -13.83
C ILE A 395 -10.82 -16.22 -13.54
N LEU A 396 -11.98 -16.84 -13.76
CA LEU A 396 -12.20 -18.28 -13.60
C LEU A 396 -12.25 -18.97 -14.97
N LEU A 397 -11.43 -20.00 -15.13
CA LEU A 397 -11.33 -20.81 -16.35
C LEU A 397 -11.51 -22.30 -15.98
N PRO A 398 -12.72 -22.85 -16.11
CA PRO A 398 -12.99 -24.27 -15.85
C PRO A 398 -12.68 -25.14 -17.08
N ASN A 399 -12.41 -26.43 -16.90
CA ASN A 399 -12.27 -27.40 -17.99
C ASN A 399 -13.60 -28.06 -18.43
N VAL A 400 -14.72 -27.46 -18.02
CA VAL A 400 -16.10 -27.91 -18.29
C VAL A 400 -16.89 -26.80 -18.96
N ARG A 401 -18.00 -27.16 -19.62
CA ARG A 401 -18.94 -26.19 -20.21
C ARG A 401 -19.98 -25.77 -19.18
N LEU A 402 -19.98 -24.51 -18.77
CA LEU A 402 -20.92 -23.97 -17.80
C LEU A 402 -22.20 -23.44 -18.44
N THR A 403 -23.34 -23.77 -17.85
CA THR A 403 -24.61 -23.07 -18.15
C THR A 403 -24.57 -21.64 -17.59
N GLN A 404 -25.50 -20.77 -18.02
CA GLN A 404 -25.62 -19.42 -17.46
C GLN A 404 -25.87 -19.45 -15.94
N ARG A 405 -26.69 -20.40 -15.47
CA ARG A 405 -26.92 -20.62 -14.04
C ARG A 405 -25.63 -20.98 -13.31
N ALA A 406 -24.83 -21.90 -13.87
CA ALA A 406 -23.55 -22.29 -13.27
C ALA A 406 -22.57 -21.10 -13.20
N MET A 407 -22.45 -20.30 -14.27
CA MET A 407 -21.60 -19.10 -14.27
C MET A 407 -22.02 -18.09 -13.21
N SER A 408 -23.32 -17.81 -13.06
CA SER A 408 -23.82 -16.92 -12.01
C SER A 408 -23.57 -17.47 -10.60
N ARG A 409 -23.73 -18.78 -10.39
CA ARG A 409 -23.41 -19.42 -9.09
C ARG A 409 -21.91 -19.37 -8.77
N ALA A 410 -21.05 -19.49 -9.78
CA ALA A 410 -19.60 -19.39 -9.60
C ALA A 410 -19.17 -18.01 -9.07
N ILE A 411 -19.85 -16.92 -9.48
CA ILE A 411 -19.60 -15.56 -8.95
C ILE A 411 -19.83 -15.52 -7.43
N ILE A 412 -20.89 -16.17 -6.93
CA ILE A 412 -21.18 -16.24 -5.49
C ILE A 412 -20.07 -17.00 -4.76
N SER A 413 -19.71 -18.20 -5.23
CA SER A 413 -18.64 -19.00 -4.60
C SER A 413 -17.29 -18.28 -4.59
N ALA A 414 -16.94 -17.57 -5.66
CA ALA A 414 -15.74 -16.75 -5.70
C ALA A 414 -15.82 -15.54 -4.74
N THR A 415 -16.98 -14.91 -4.62
CA THR A 415 -17.19 -13.76 -3.73
C THR A 415 -17.08 -14.16 -2.25
N GLU A 416 -17.69 -15.27 -1.85
CA GLU A 416 -17.57 -15.82 -0.50
C GLU A 416 -16.12 -16.18 -0.16
N ALA A 417 -15.43 -16.88 -1.07
CA ALA A 417 -14.03 -17.25 -0.89
C ALA A 417 -13.09 -16.05 -0.77
N LYS A 418 -13.28 -15.03 -1.61
CA LYS A 418 -12.55 -13.75 -1.51
C LYS A 418 -12.78 -13.10 -0.16
N THR A 419 -14.04 -12.99 0.26
CA THR A 419 -14.42 -12.36 1.53
C THR A 419 -13.80 -13.11 2.72
N ALA A 420 -13.85 -14.44 2.73
CA ALA A 420 -13.19 -15.28 3.73
C ALA A 420 -11.67 -15.07 3.76
N ALA A 421 -11.02 -14.97 2.60
CA ALA A 421 -9.59 -14.69 2.52
C ALA A 421 -9.21 -13.33 3.15
N LEU A 422 -10.00 -12.28 2.89
CA LEU A 422 -9.82 -10.96 3.51
C LEU A 422 -10.11 -11.00 5.02
N GLN A 423 -11.08 -11.82 5.43
CA GLN A 423 -11.42 -12.02 6.83
C GLN A 423 -10.26 -12.69 7.59
N ASP A 424 -9.75 -13.80 7.10
CA ASP A 424 -8.64 -14.53 7.72
C ASP A 424 -7.32 -13.77 7.70
N LEU A 425 -7.19 -12.82 6.77
CA LEU A 425 -6.07 -11.89 6.73
C LEU A 425 -6.27 -10.68 7.63
N ASP A 426 -7.42 -10.46 8.28
CA ASP A 426 -7.79 -9.20 8.96
C ASP A 426 -7.41 -7.96 8.14
N ILE A 427 -7.94 -7.89 6.93
CA ILE A 427 -7.85 -6.70 6.11
C ILE A 427 -8.81 -5.66 6.68
N ARG A 428 -8.30 -4.49 7.08
CA ARG A 428 -9.12 -3.40 7.63
C ARG A 428 -9.65 -2.51 6.51
N SER A 429 -10.85 -1.96 6.71
CA SER A 429 -11.40 -0.92 5.83
C SER A 429 -10.43 0.27 5.75
N SER A 430 -10.28 0.83 4.57
CA SER A 430 -9.51 2.05 4.36
C SER A 430 -10.22 3.30 4.90
N TYR A 431 -11.53 3.20 5.15
CA TYR A 431 -12.42 4.28 5.61
C TYR A 431 -12.70 4.17 7.11
N SER A 432 -12.97 2.96 7.60
CA SER A 432 -13.29 2.66 9.00
C SER A 432 -12.29 1.67 9.64
N PRO A 433 -10.96 1.89 9.58
CA PRO A 433 -9.94 0.87 9.87
C PRO A 433 -9.97 0.31 11.30
N ARG A 434 -10.53 1.06 12.27
CA ARG A 434 -10.62 0.66 13.68
C ARG A 434 -11.80 -0.26 13.99
N LEU A 435 -12.87 -0.18 13.21
CA LEU A 435 -14.15 -0.86 13.47
C LEU A 435 -14.51 -1.87 12.37
N GLY A 436 -14.20 -1.54 11.11
CA GLY A 436 -14.57 -2.33 9.95
C GLY A 436 -13.42 -3.18 9.40
N GLN A 437 -13.63 -4.49 9.36
CA GLN A 437 -12.86 -5.39 8.50
C GLN A 437 -13.43 -5.36 7.08
N ALA A 438 -12.59 -5.28 6.05
CA ALA A 438 -13.05 -5.18 4.67
C ALA A 438 -13.67 -6.50 4.17
N THR A 439 -14.70 -6.39 3.32
CA THR A 439 -15.32 -7.52 2.61
C THR A 439 -14.88 -7.62 1.16
N GLY A 440 -14.23 -6.58 0.66
CA GLY A 440 -13.73 -6.48 -0.70
C GLY A 440 -12.97 -5.18 -0.89
N THR A 441 -12.80 -4.79 -2.14
CA THR A 441 -12.48 -3.41 -2.52
C THR A 441 -13.71 -2.82 -3.20
N GLY A 442 -13.83 -1.48 -3.24
CA GLY A 442 -14.99 -0.82 -3.85
C GLY A 442 -15.14 -1.05 -5.37
N THR A 443 -14.32 -1.92 -5.96
CA THR A 443 -14.08 -2.03 -7.40
C THR A 443 -13.89 -3.49 -7.85
N ASP A 444 -14.17 -4.46 -6.98
CA ASP A 444 -13.92 -5.88 -7.25
C ASP A 444 -14.64 -6.37 -8.51
N ASN A 445 -13.96 -7.13 -9.36
CA ASN A 445 -14.57 -7.70 -10.57
C ASN A 445 -14.23 -9.18 -10.79
N ILE A 446 -15.17 -9.90 -11.41
CA ILE A 446 -15.05 -11.34 -11.70
C ILE A 446 -15.45 -11.61 -13.15
N ILE A 447 -14.63 -12.37 -13.86
CA ILE A 447 -15.00 -13.03 -15.12
C ILE A 447 -15.09 -14.53 -14.87
N VAL A 448 -16.19 -15.14 -15.33
CA VAL A 448 -16.34 -16.60 -15.41
C VAL A 448 -16.44 -16.98 -16.88
N ALA A 449 -15.39 -17.61 -17.42
CA ALA A 449 -15.45 -18.15 -18.77
C ALA A 449 -16.34 -19.40 -18.78
N GLY A 450 -17.14 -19.55 -19.84
CA GLY A 450 -18.03 -20.69 -20.00
C GLY A 450 -17.28 -22.03 -20.15
N GLY A 451 -16.01 -21.99 -20.54
CA GLY A 451 -15.19 -23.18 -20.76
C GLY A 451 -15.68 -24.06 -21.90
N ASP A 452 -15.10 -25.24 -22.01
CA ASP A 452 -15.55 -26.28 -22.91
C ASP A 452 -15.48 -27.67 -22.25
N GLY A 453 -16.11 -28.67 -22.85
CA GLY A 453 -16.16 -30.02 -22.29
C GLY A 453 -17.54 -30.39 -21.75
N MET A 454 -17.57 -31.23 -20.71
CA MET A 454 -18.81 -31.75 -20.12
C MET A 454 -19.65 -30.60 -19.57
N GLU A 455 -20.96 -30.64 -19.81
CA GLU A 455 -21.85 -29.61 -19.29
C GLU A 455 -22.04 -29.71 -17.77
N ILE A 456 -21.96 -28.58 -17.08
CA ILE A 456 -22.23 -28.43 -15.66
C ILE A 456 -23.22 -27.28 -15.45
N ASP A 457 -24.28 -27.55 -14.70
CA ASP A 457 -25.41 -26.63 -14.50
C ASP A 457 -25.38 -25.90 -13.14
N ASN A 458 -24.43 -26.23 -12.27
CA ASN A 458 -24.32 -25.69 -10.93
C ASN A 458 -22.85 -25.55 -10.48
N ALA A 459 -22.54 -24.42 -9.87
CA ALA A 459 -21.23 -24.12 -9.28
C ALA A 459 -21.37 -23.50 -7.88
N GLY A 460 -22.47 -23.75 -7.16
CA GLY A 460 -22.68 -23.25 -5.80
C GLY A 460 -21.98 -24.09 -4.71
N GLY A 461 -22.07 -23.66 -3.45
CA GLY A 461 -21.31 -24.25 -2.32
C GLY A 461 -21.49 -25.75 -2.04
N HIS A 462 -22.62 -26.36 -2.42
CA HIS A 462 -22.83 -27.82 -2.30
C HIS A 462 -22.32 -28.62 -3.51
N SER A 463 -21.84 -27.94 -4.56
CA SER A 463 -21.31 -28.59 -5.77
C SER A 463 -19.81 -28.74 -5.67
N LYS A 464 -19.27 -29.82 -6.24
CA LYS A 464 -17.82 -30.02 -6.30
C LYS A 464 -17.11 -28.90 -7.06
N LEU A 465 -17.70 -28.38 -8.15
CA LEU A 465 -17.12 -27.26 -8.88
C LEU A 465 -17.07 -25.98 -8.04
N GLY A 466 -18.13 -25.67 -7.30
CA GLY A 466 -18.17 -24.54 -6.37
C GLY A 466 -17.11 -24.63 -5.27
N GLU A 467 -16.89 -25.82 -4.71
CA GLU A 467 -15.79 -26.10 -3.76
C GLU A 467 -14.41 -25.80 -4.37
N LEU A 468 -14.15 -26.30 -5.59
CA LEU A 468 -12.86 -26.09 -6.27
C LEU A 468 -12.63 -24.60 -6.58
N ILE A 469 -13.66 -23.89 -7.05
CA ILE A 469 -13.62 -22.43 -7.27
C ILE A 469 -13.28 -21.73 -5.95
N ALA A 470 -13.99 -22.05 -4.88
CA ALA A 470 -13.79 -21.40 -3.59
C ALA A 470 -12.36 -21.63 -3.05
N LYS A 471 -11.84 -22.87 -3.13
CA LYS A 471 -10.46 -23.19 -2.72
C LYS A 471 -9.42 -22.43 -3.55
N ALA A 472 -9.56 -22.43 -4.88
CA ALA A 472 -8.65 -21.76 -5.79
C ALA A 472 -8.63 -20.25 -5.53
N VAL A 473 -9.81 -19.63 -5.43
CA VAL A 473 -9.95 -18.18 -5.19
C VAL A 473 -9.42 -17.79 -3.83
N TYR A 474 -9.78 -18.50 -2.76
CA TYR A 474 -9.30 -18.21 -1.40
C TYR A 474 -7.77 -18.18 -1.33
N LYS A 475 -7.12 -19.24 -1.87
CA LYS A 475 -5.65 -19.33 -1.90
C LYS A 475 -5.05 -18.20 -2.73
N CYS A 476 -5.59 -17.93 -3.91
CA CYS A 476 -5.05 -16.93 -4.82
C CYS A 476 -5.24 -15.50 -4.34
N VAL A 477 -6.35 -15.18 -3.66
CA VAL A 477 -6.55 -13.86 -3.05
C VAL A 477 -5.49 -13.64 -1.96
N LYS A 478 -5.24 -14.63 -1.09
CA LYS A 478 -4.20 -14.50 -0.06
C LYS A 478 -2.81 -14.32 -0.66
N GLU A 479 -2.48 -15.10 -1.68
CA GLU A 479 -1.20 -15.00 -2.38
C GLU A 479 -1.05 -13.67 -3.12
N ALA A 480 -2.08 -13.20 -3.84
CA ALA A 480 -2.05 -11.92 -4.54
C ALA A 480 -1.92 -10.73 -3.58
N VAL A 481 -2.65 -10.75 -2.45
CA VAL A 481 -2.52 -9.74 -1.37
C VAL A 481 -1.11 -9.76 -0.78
N TYR A 482 -0.51 -10.93 -0.58
CA TYR A 482 0.87 -11.05 -0.12
C TYR A 482 1.86 -10.47 -1.15
N LYS A 483 1.75 -10.85 -2.43
CA LYS A 483 2.62 -10.35 -3.50
C LYS A 483 2.53 -8.83 -3.65
N GLN A 484 1.30 -8.28 -3.68
CA GLN A 484 1.03 -6.87 -3.91
C GLN A 484 1.29 -5.98 -2.68
N ASN A 485 0.97 -6.45 -1.48
CA ASN A 485 0.98 -5.61 -0.28
C ASN A 485 1.85 -6.12 0.88
N GLY A 486 2.37 -7.34 0.81
CA GLY A 486 3.16 -7.96 1.87
C GLY A 486 2.37 -8.36 3.11
N VAL A 487 1.04 -8.41 3.00
CA VAL A 487 0.17 -8.76 4.11
C VAL A 487 0.10 -10.27 4.25
N VAL A 488 0.26 -10.75 5.49
CA VAL A 488 0.19 -12.16 5.90
C VAL A 488 -0.73 -12.28 7.12
N SER A 489 -1.17 -13.50 7.46
CA SER A 489 -2.00 -13.70 8.66
C SER A 489 -1.22 -13.43 9.95
N ASN A 490 0.00 -13.97 10.07
CA ASN A 490 0.85 -13.84 11.27
C ASN A 490 1.63 -12.51 11.29
N ARG A 491 0.90 -11.39 11.33
CA ARG A 491 1.47 -10.04 11.50
C ARG A 491 1.68 -9.75 12.98
N ASN A 492 2.80 -9.12 13.31
CA ASN A 492 3.04 -8.67 14.69
C ASN A 492 2.09 -7.54 15.12
N VAL A 493 1.98 -7.34 16.42
CA VAL A 493 1.17 -6.29 17.04
C VAL A 493 1.37 -4.89 16.43
N PHE A 494 2.59 -4.48 16.07
CA PHE A 494 2.83 -3.15 15.47
C PHE A 494 2.21 -3.00 14.09
N GLN A 495 2.29 -4.05 13.26
CA GLN A 495 1.63 -4.08 11.96
C GLN A 495 0.10 -4.05 12.13
N ARG A 496 -0.45 -4.84 13.07
CA ARG A 496 -1.89 -4.87 13.36
C ARG A 496 -2.43 -3.53 13.86
N LEU A 497 -1.67 -2.81 14.68
CA LEU A 497 -1.96 -1.43 15.09
C LEU A 497 -1.91 -0.48 13.90
N LYS A 498 -0.90 -0.58 13.04
CA LYS A 498 -0.75 0.25 11.84
C LYS A 498 -1.90 0.06 10.87
N ASP A 499 -2.39 -1.16 10.69
CA ASP A 499 -3.53 -1.47 9.81
C ASP A 499 -4.82 -0.80 10.33
N ARG A 500 -4.95 -0.65 11.65
CA ARG A 500 -6.02 0.10 12.33
C ARG A 500 -5.78 1.62 12.39
N LYS A 501 -4.72 2.12 11.73
CA LYS A 501 -4.25 3.52 11.77
C LYS A 501 -3.99 4.02 13.20
N ILE A 502 -3.44 3.14 14.04
CA ILE A 502 -3.03 3.45 15.41
C ILE A 502 -1.51 3.53 15.43
N ILE A 503 -0.98 4.71 15.76
CA ILE A 503 0.45 4.98 15.86
C ILE A 503 0.77 5.07 17.35
N VAL A 504 1.67 4.23 17.84
CA VAL A 504 2.08 4.17 19.26
C VAL A 504 2.48 5.56 19.79
N PHE A 505 3.29 6.28 19.03
CA PHE A 505 3.66 7.66 19.35
C PHE A 505 2.44 8.59 19.49
N GLY A 506 1.46 8.47 18.60
CA GLY A 506 0.24 9.30 18.61
C GLY A 506 -0.65 9.06 19.84
N LEU A 507 -0.62 7.85 20.43
CA LEU A 507 -1.37 7.52 21.64
C LEU A 507 -0.88 8.29 22.88
N ILE A 508 0.43 8.49 22.96
CA ILE A 508 1.11 9.11 24.12
C ILE A 508 1.32 10.61 23.88
N ALA A 509 1.43 11.06 22.63
CA ALA A 509 1.62 12.47 22.29
C ALA A 509 0.49 13.37 22.80
N SER A 510 -0.73 12.84 22.94
CA SER A 510 -1.90 13.55 23.50
C SER A 510 -1.87 13.77 25.02
N MET A 511 -0.86 13.24 25.72
CA MET A 511 -0.69 13.48 27.16
C MET A 511 -0.16 14.89 27.42
N GLN A 512 -1.01 15.78 27.95
CA GLN A 512 -0.61 17.15 28.32
C GLN A 512 0.20 17.22 29.64
N SER A 513 0.06 16.22 30.51
CA SER A 513 0.63 16.20 31.86
C SER A 513 2.07 15.68 31.96
N VAL A 514 2.70 15.32 30.84
CA VAL A 514 4.07 14.78 30.80
C VAL A 514 4.91 15.61 29.83
N ASP A 515 6.07 16.05 30.31
CA ASP A 515 7.02 16.80 29.49
C ASP A 515 7.47 15.99 28.25
N THR A 516 8.05 16.67 27.27
CA THR A 516 8.42 16.03 25.99
C THR A 516 9.40 14.86 26.18
N LYS A 517 10.33 14.96 27.14
CA LYS A 517 11.29 13.88 27.46
C LYS A 517 10.59 12.67 28.08
N GLY A 518 9.67 12.88 29.02
CA GLY A 518 8.87 11.83 29.62
C GLY A 518 8.00 11.09 28.59
N ARG A 519 7.38 11.81 27.65
CA ARG A 519 6.59 11.21 26.57
C ARG A 519 7.42 10.30 25.67
N THR A 520 8.60 10.74 25.23
CA THR A 520 9.51 9.89 24.43
C THR A 520 9.94 8.63 25.19
N LYS A 521 10.20 8.75 26.50
CA LYS A 521 10.56 7.61 27.36
C LYS A 521 9.40 6.63 27.56
N LEU A 522 8.16 7.11 27.63
CA LEU A 522 6.96 6.28 27.70
C LEU A 522 6.76 5.50 26.40
N VAL A 523 6.85 6.18 25.24
CA VAL A 523 6.74 5.54 23.92
C VAL A 523 7.78 4.44 23.78
N SER A 524 9.04 4.73 24.10
CA SER A 524 10.13 3.75 23.96
C SER A 524 9.91 2.52 24.86
N SER A 525 9.41 2.69 26.08
CA SER A 525 9.11 1.55 26.96
C SER A 525 7.86 0.77 26.55
N LEU A 526 6.84 1.44 26.01
CA LEU A 526 5.69 0.74 25.44
C LEU A 526 6.11 -0.11 24.23
N GLU A 527 6.93 0.44 23.35
CA GLU A 527 7.51 -0.32 22.24
C GLU A 527 8.34 -1.51 22.75
N GLU A 528 9.15 -1.34 23.79
CA GLU A 528 9.95 -2.41 24.38
C GLU A 528 9.09 -3.52 25.00
N LEU A 529 7.99 -3.19 25.70
CA LEU A 529 7.03 -4.18 26.18
C LEU A 529 6.36 -4.93 25.01
N LEU A 530 5.97 -4.21 23.95
CA LEU A 530 5.33 -4.80 22.77
C LEU A 530 6.27 -5.69 21.93
N LEU A 531 7.58 -5.64 22.17
CA LEU A 531 8.52 -6.63 21.62
C LEU A 531 8.48 -7.96 22.37
N GLN A 532 7.90 -8.00 23.58
CA GLN A 532 7.80 -9.21 24.38
C GLN A 532 6.50 -9.97 24.04
N PRO A 533 6.56 -11.29 23.74
CA PRO A 533 5.39 -12.06 23.34
C PRO A 533 4.22 -12.01 24.32
N ARG A 534 4.49 -11.91 25.62
CA ARG A 534 3.49 -11.82 26.69
C ARG A 534 2.58 -10.59 26.55
N TYR A 535 3.16 -9.42 26.28
CA TYR A 535 2.40 -8.17 26.19
C TYR A 535 1.88 -7.92 24.78
N ALA A 536 2.59 -8.39 23.75
CA ALA A 536 2.09 -8.38 22.38
C ALA A 536 0.78 -9.20 22.26
N SER A 537 0.75 -10.43 22.81
CA SER A 537 -0.43 -11.29 22.75
C SER A 537 -1.62 -10.73 23.52
N PHE A 538 -1.38 -10.02 24.64
CA PHE A 538 -2.42 -9.30 25.36
C PHE A 538 -3.11 -8.24 24.49
N VAL A 539 -2.33 -7.42 23.78
CA VAL A 539 -2.88 -6.43 22.85
C VAL A 539 -3.51 -7.10 21.63
N GLU A 540 -2.96 -8.21 21.15
CA GLU A 540 -3.53 -8.97 20.03
C GLU A 540 -4.90 -9.56 20.37
N ALA A 541 -5.07 -10.12 21.57
CA ALA A 541 -6.36 -10.60 22.07
C ALA A 541 -7.41 -9.48 22.13
N SER A 542 -6.97 -8.27 22.49
CA SER A 542 -7.84 -7.10 22.52
C SER A 542 -8.42 -6.74 21.15
N PHE A 543 -7.76 -7.09 20.03
CA PHE A 543 -8.30 -6.79 18.69
C PHE A 543 -9.55 -7.60 18.38
N SER A 544 -9.53 -8.91 18.62
CA SER A 544 -10.69 -9.77 18.36
C SER A 544 -11.84 -9.44 19.29
N LEU A 545 -11.55 -9.28 20.59
CA LEU A 545 -12.56 -8.89 21.58
C LEU A 545 -13.14 -7.51 21.27
N SER A 546 -12.32 -6.58 20.78
CA SER A 546 -12.80 -5.28 20.33
C SER A 546 -13.75 -5.39 19.15
N ASP A 547 -13.43 -6.18 18.13
CA ASP A 547 -14.30 -6.34 16.97
C ASP A 547 -15.64 -7.00 17.36
N ASP A 548 -15.65 -7.92 18.33
CA ASP A 548 -16.87 -8.60 18.77
C ASP A 548 -17.72 -7.78 19.76
N TYR A 549 -17.07 -6.97 20.61
CA TYR A 549 -17.76 -6.00 21.46
C TYR A 549 -18.50 -4.94 20.64
N GLU A 550 -17.84 -4.39 19.61
CA GLU A 550 -18.45 -3.39 18.72
C GLU A 550 -19.63 -3.96 17.90
N LYS A 551 -19.65 -5.28 17.66
CA LYS A 551 -20.80 -5.98 17.03
C LYS A 551 -21.91 -6.35 18.03
N GLY A 552 -21.69 -6.14 19.33
CA GLY A 552 -22.62 -6.57 20.38
C GLY A 552 -22.61 -8.08 20.66
N LEU A 553 -21.62 -8.83 20.16
CA LEU A 553 -21.45 -10.27 20.44
C LEU A 553 -20.88 -10.51 21.85
N VAL A 554 -20.15 -9.52 22.37
CA VAL A 554 -19.73 -9.45 23.77
C VAL A 554 -20.31 -8.17 24.37
N SER A 555 -21.05 -8.27 25.46
CA SER A 555 -21.72 -7.13 26.10
C SER A 555 -21.07 -6.70 27.42
N ASP A 556 -20.42 -7.61 28.13
CA ASP A 556 -19.79 -7.35 29.43
C ASP A 556 -18.26 -7.46 29.33
N LEU A 557 -17.56 -6.40 29.74
CA LEU A 557 -16.10 -6.30 29.74
C LEU A 557 -15.48 -6.49 31.13
N THR A 558 -16.25 -6.88 32.14
CA THR A 558 -15.79 -6.98 33.55
C THR A 558 -14.62 -7.94 33.71
N SER A 559 -14.68 -9.14 33.13
CA SER A 559 -13.56 -10.10 33.18
C SER A 559 -12.33 -9.59 32.43
N TYR A 560 -12.53 -8.91 31.30
CA TYR A 560 -11.44 -8.33 30.54
C TYR A 560 -10.78 -7.15 31.28
N LYS A 561 -11.56 -6.36 32.01
CA LYS A 561 -11.07 -5.30 32.90
C LYS A 561 -10.18 -5.86 34.01
N LEU A 562 -10.59 -6.96 34.66
CA LEU A 562 -9.76 -7.61 35.67
C LEU A 562 -8.42 -8.09 35.08
N TRP A 563 -8.42 -8.61 33.84
CA TRP A 563 -7.18 -8.97 33.15
C TRP A 563 -6.31 -7.75 32.87
N CYS A 564 -6.90 -6.63 32.42
CA CYS A 564 -6.21 -5.36 32.26
C CYS A 564 -5.58 -4.87 33.57
N ASP A 565 -6.29 -4.97 34.70
CA ASP A 565 -5.77 -4.66 36.04
C ASP A 565 -4.55 -5.51 36.38
N LYS A 566 -4.62 -6.82 36.18
CA LYS A 566 -3.51 -7.73 36.45
C LYS A 566 -2.28 -7.44 35.60
N VAL A 567 -2.46 -7.14 34.31
CA VAL A 567 -1.34 -6.79 33.42
C VAL A 567 -0.69 -5.47 33.84
N ALA A 568 -1.49 -4.48 34.25
CA ALA A 568 -0.96 -3.21 34.75
C ALA A 568 -0.13 -3.40 36.04
N GLU A 569 -0.62 -4.21 36.98
CA GLU A 569 0.09 -4.58 38.22
C GLU A 569 1.39 -5.36 37.92
N GLU A 570 1.34 -6.32 36.99
CA GLU A 570 2.49 -7.12 36.55
C GLU A 570 3.61 -6.23 36.01
N ILE A 571 3.27 -5.28 35.13
CA ILE A 571 4.24 -4.32 34.57
C ILE A 571 4.75 -3.35 35.65
N ALA A 572 3.88 -2.94 36.59
CA ALA A 572 4.27 -2.02 37.66
C ALA A 572 5.18 -2.67 38.72
N GLY A 573 5.09 -4.00 38.89
CA GLY A 573 5.73 -4.73 39.99
C GLY A 573 5.04 -4.54 41.34
N MET A 574 3.84 -3.94 41.37
CA MET A 574 3.07 -3.66 42.60
C MET A 574 1.57 -3.61 42.32
N LYS A 575 0.75 -3.75 43.36
CA LYS A 575 -0.70 -3.55 43.26
C LYS A 575 -1.01 -2.08 42.97
N LEU A 576 -1.96 -1.85 42.07
CA LEU A 576 -2.37 -0.50 41.68
C LEU A 576 -3.70 -0.14 42.34
N VAL A 577 -3.70 0.92 43.16
CA VAL A 577 -4.92 1.38 43.86
C VAL A 577 -5.96 1.95 42.89
N LYS A 578 -5.51 2.63 41.81
CA LYS A 578 -6.40 3.17 40.77
C LYS A 578 -5.66 3.36 39.46
N GLN A 579 -6.20 2.80 38.38
CA GLN A 579 -5.74 3.10 37.02
C GLN A 579 -6.23 4.48 36.57
N ARG A 580 -5.37 5.21 35.87
CA ARG A 580 -5.72 6.48 35.22
C ARG A 580 -6.09 6.23 33.76
N GLU A 581 -7.11 6.93 33.25
CA GLU A 581 -7.34 6.97 31.81
C GLU A 581 -6.34 7.95 31.18
N ILE A 582 -5.16 7.42 30.84
CA ILE A 582 -4.03 8.16 30.27
C ILE A 582 -4.26 8.39 28.77
N ILE A 583 -4.71 7.35 28.06
CA ILE A 583 -5.10 7.41 26.66
C ILE A 583 -6.59 7.73 26.59
N LYS A 584 -6.91 9.00 26.37
CA LYS A 584 -8.29 9.54 26.30
C LYS A 584 -8.88 9.60 24.89
N ASN A 585 -8.28 8.91 23.92
CA ASN A 585 -8.72 9.01 22.54
C ASN A 585 -10.06 8.27 22.37
N GLU A 586 -11.17 9.02 22.35
CA GLU A 586 -12.53 8.49 22.21
C GLU A 586 -12.74 7.73 20.89
N ASN A 587 -11.95 8.05 19.87
CA ASN A 587 -11.99 7.33 18.59
C ASN A 587 -11.30 5.95 18.64
N LEU A 588 -10.73 5.53 19.77
CA LEU A 588 -10.22 4.17 19.96
C LEU A 588 -11.34 3.28 20.50
N PRO A 589 -11.50 2.06 19.95
CA PRO A 589 -12.43 1.09 20.49
C PRO A 589 -12.19 0.85 21.99
N PRO A 590 -13.25 0.75 22.83
CA PRO A 590 -13.12 0.69 24.29
C PRO A 590 -12.20 -0.41 24.79
N VAL A 591 -12.32 -1.62 24.23
CA VAL A 591 -11.51 -2.79 24.60
C VAL A 591 -10.02 -2.55 24.36
N LEU A 592 -9.67 -2.05 23.17
CA LEU A 592 -8.28 -1.73 22.83
C LEU A 592 -7.76 -0.56 23.68
N ARG A 593 -8.61 0.45 23.95
CA ARG A 593 -8.29 1.57 24.85
C ARG A 593 -7.98 1.09 26.27
N MET A 594 -8.73 0.12 26.81
CA MET A 594 -8.48 -0.48 28.11
C MET A 594 -7.12 -1.20 28.15
N ALA A 595 -6.81 -2.02 27.13
CA ALA A 595 -5.56 -2.76 27.04
C ALA A 595 -4.34 -1.83 27.04
N LEU A 596 -4.38 -0.80 26.18
CA LEU A 596 -3.29 0.15 26.05
C LEU A 596 -3.15 1.03 27.29
N ASN A 597 -4.25 1.42 27.93
CA ASN A 597 -4.21 2.13 29.20
C ASN A 597 -3.56 1.29 30.31
N ALA A 598 -3.89 -0.01 30.42
CA ALA A 598 -3.28 -0.90 31.40
C ALA A 598 -1.75 -0.93 31.26
N MET A 599 -1.26 -1.11 30.03
CA MET A 599 0.18 -1.12 29.76
C MET A 599 0.85 0.22 30.13
N VAL A 600 0.26 1.34 29.71
CA VAL A 600 0.83 2.66 29.99
C VAL A 600 0.79 2.99 31.48
N ASN A 601 -0.26 2.61 32.21
CA ASN A 601 -0.33 2.76 33.67
C ASN A 601 0.77 1.95 34.35
N GLY A 602 0.96 0.69 33.96
CA GLY A 602 2.03 -0.14 34.50
C GLY A 602 3.42 0.50 34.31
N ILE A 603 3.73 0.95 33.09
CA ILE A 603 5.01 1.63 32.78
C ILE A 603 5.17 2.90 33.61
N TYR A 604 4.11 3.70 33.70
CA TYR A 604 4.11 4.97 34.40
C TYR A 604 4.41 4.77 35.89
N GLN A 605 3.80 3.77 36.52
CA GLN A 605 3.94 3.48 37.94
C GLN A 605 5.28 2.80 38.28
N SER A 606 5.75 1.84 37.46
CA SER A 606 7.07 1.23 37.61
C SER A 606 8.20 2.28 37.66
N LYS A 607 8.08 3.35 36.87
CA LYS A 607 9.10 4.41 36.81
C LYS A 607 8.98 5.47 37.91
N ILE A 608 7.81 5.61 38.53
CA ILE A 608 7.64 6.43 39.74
C ILE A 608 8.20 5.68 40.96
N ALA A 609 8.04 4.36 41.02
CA ALA A 609 8.58 3.51 42.08
C ALA A 609 10.11 3.30 42.03
N GLY A 610 10.74 3.54 40.87
CA GLY A 610 12.20 3.50 40.67
C GLY A 610 12.91 4.85 40.74
N LYS A 611 12.21 5.90 41.22
CA LYS A 611 12.81 7.12 41.79
C LYS A 611 12.72 7.00 43.31
#